data_AF-A0A1Z9EHZ1-F1
#
_entry.id   AF-A0A1Z9EHZ1-F1
#
_cell.length_a   1.000
_cell.length_b   1.000
_cell.length_c   1.000
_cell.angle_alpha   90.00
_cell.angle_beta   90.00
_cell.angle_gamma   90.00
#
_symmetry.space_group_name_H-M   'P 1'
#
loop_
_entity.id
_entity.type
_entity.pdbx_description
1 polymer ?
#
loop_
_entity_poly.entity_id
_entity_poly.type
_entity_poly.pdbx_seq_one_letter_code
_entity_poly.pdbx_strand_id
1 'polypeptide(L)'
;MTITTSSETYNGWANYETWNVALWLGNDESLYHLAQQWAEHGYKSLSHQLEELYGAVTPDGVYWKHADLNINELNEMLAEL
;
A
#
# COMPACT_ATOMS: atom_id res chain seq x y z
N MET A 1 -21.31 -20.10 -23.31
CA MET A 1 -21.35 -19.06 -22.25
C MET A 1 -19.99 -19.08 -21.60
N THR A 2 -19.12 -18.13 -21.93
CA THR A 2 -17.69 -18.19 -21.60
C THR A 2 -17.39 -17.40 -20.33
N ILE A 3 -16.84 -18.15 -19.36
CA ILE A 3 -15.92 -17.82 -18.26
C ILE A 3 -16.21 -16.60 -17.38
N THR A 4 -16.53 -16.89 -16.12
CA THR A 4 -16.45 -15.97 -15.00
C THR A 4 -15.00 -15.51 -14.82
N THR A 5 -14.69 -14.27 -15.17
CA THR A 5 -13.39 -13.65 -14.86
C THR A 5 -13.35 -13.37 -13.36
N SER A 6 -12.91 -14.34 -12.56
CA SER A 6 -12.52 -14.07 -11.18
C SER A 6 -11.17 -13.38 -11.25
N SER A 7 -11.13 -12.06 -11.07
CA SER A 7 -9.87 -11.36 -10.80
C SER A 7 -9.29 -11.97 -9.52
N GLU A 8 -8.21 -12.73 -9.63
CA GLU A 8 -7.55 -13.31 -8.46
C GLU A 8 -7.02 -12.16 -7.59
N THR A 9 -7.64 -11.95 -6.43
CA THR A 9 -7.16 -10.99 -5.43
C THR A 9 -6.23 -11.70 -4.45
N TYR A 10 -5.30 -10.95 -3.87
CA TYR A 10 -4.43 -11.41 -2.80
C TYR A 10 -4.93 -10.88 -1.45
N ASN A 11 -5.53 -11.74 -0.64
CA ASN A 11 -6.12 -11.35 0.66
C ASN A 11 -7.07 -10.14 0.58
N GLY A 12 -7.83 -10.03 -0.51
CA GLY A 12 -8.75 -8.90 -0.75
C GLY A 12 -8.14 -7.67 -1.42
N TRP A 13 -6.84 -7.68 -1.73
CA TRP A 13 -6.13 -6.63 -2.47
C TRP A 13 -5.80 -7.07 -3.89
N ALA A 14 -5.47 -6.13 -4.78
CA ALA A 14 -5.14 -6.44 -6.17
C ALA A 14 -3.96 -7.41 -6.36
N ASN A 15 -2.97 -7.38 -5.48
CA ASN A 15 -1.78 -8.25 -5.51
C ASN A 15 -1.03 -8.27 -4.16
N TYR A 16 0.00 -9.11 -4.08
CA TYR A 16 0.83 -9.28 -2.89
C TYR A 16 1.50 -7.97 -2.45
N GLU A 17 2.04 -7.21 -3.40
CA GLU A 17 2.77 -5.97 -3.11
C GLU A 17 1.86 -4.92 -2.49
N THR A 18 0.65 -4.78 -3.03
CA THR A 18 -0.36 -3.84 -2.53
C THR A 18 -0.82 -4.25 -1.13
N TRP A 19 -1.11 -5.54 -0.91
CA TRP A 19 -1.44 -6.06 0.42
C TRP A 19 -0.31 -5.86 1.42
N ASN A 20 0.94 -6.13 1.04
CA ASN A 20 2.09 -6.04 1.94
C ASN A 20 2.29 -4.60 2.41
N VAL A 21 2.23 -3.64 1.50
CA VAL A 21 2.31 -2.21 1.84
C VAL A 21 1.18 -1.82 2.79
N ALA A 22 -0.07 -2.19 2.46
CA ALA A 22 -1.22 -1.84 3.29
C ALA A 22 -1.16 -2.49 4.68
N LEU A 23 -0.66 -3.72 4.78
CA LEU A 23 -0.42 -4.42 6.04
C LEU A 23 0.50 -3.61 6.95
N TRP A 24 1.64 -3.14 6.43
CA TRP A 24 2.61 -2.39 7.22
C TRP A 24 2.10 -1.00 7.62
N LEU A 25 1.44 -0.29 6.70
CA LEU A 25 0.83 1.00 7.01
C LEU A 25 -0.30 0.89 8.05
N GLY A 26 -1.04 -0.23 8.07
CA GLY A 26 -2.15 -0.44 9.01
C GLY A 26 -1.74 -1.00 10.38
N ASN A 27 -0.64 -1.75 10.46
CA ASN A 27 -0.31 -2.53 11.66
C ASN A 27 0.87 -2.03 12.48
N ASP A 28 1.81 -1.28 11.88
CA ASP A 28 2.90 -0.66 12.64
C ASP A 28 2.47 0.72 13.13
N GLU A 29 2.58 0.99 14.43
CA GLU A 29 2.11 2.24 15.03
C GLU A 29 2.79 3.48 14.44
N SER A 30 4.08 3.40 14.11
CA SER A 30 4.80 4.55 13.55
C SER A 30 4.40 4.82 12.11
N LEU A 31 4.25 3.76 11.32
CA LEU A 31 3.80 3.84 9.93
C LEU A 31 2.34 4.25 9.82
N TYR A 32 1.48 3.80 10.74
CA TYR A 32 0.07 4.19 10.81
C TYR A 32 -0.09 5.69 11.02
N HIS A 33 0.61 6.25 12.02
CA HIS A 33 0.56 7.69 12.26
C HIS A 33 1.16 8.50 11.09
N LEU A 34 2.17 7.97 10.40
CA LEU A 34 2.71 8.61 9.20
C LEU A 34 1.70 8.54 8.04
N ALA A 35 1.03 7.41 7.85
CA ALA A 35 0.00 7.23 6.84
C ALA A 35 -1.16 8.21 7.04
N GLN A 36 -1.65 8.37 8.26
CA GLN A 36 -2.67 9.36 8.60
C GLN A 36 -2.24 10.80 8.28
N GLN A 37 -0.99 11.17 8.60
CA GLN A 37 -0.48 12.52 8.31
C GLN A 37 -0.40 12.84 6.82
N TRP A 38 -0.24 11.82 5.96
CA TRP A 38 -0.08 11.98 4.52
C TRP A 38 -1.31 11.54 3.71
N ALA A 39 -2.40 11.14 4.37
CA ALA A 39 -3.60 10.60 3.74
C ALA A 39 -4.16 11.56 2.67
N GLU A 40 -4.27 12.85 2.99
CA GLU A 40 -4.75 13.88 2.05
C GLU A 40 -3.85 14.11 0.83
N HIS A 41 -2.57 13.71 0.91
CA HIS A 41 -1.59 13.85 -0.16
C HIS A 41 -1.48 12.60 -1.06
N GLY A 42 -2.13 11.50 -0.66
CA GLY A 42 -2.14 10.24 -1.38
C GLY A 42 -0.84 9.43 -1.26
N TYR A 43 -0.94 8.14 -1.61
CA TYR A 43 0.10 7.14 -1.41
C TYR A 43 1.41 7.46 -2.14
N LYS A 44 1.35 8.08 -3.33
CA LYS A 44 2.58 8.46 -4.04
C LYS A 44 3.41 9.46 -3.25
N SER A 45 2.78 10.43 -2.61
CA SER A 45 3.47 11.41 -1.77
C SER A 45 4.04 10.73 -0.52
N LEU A 46 3.24 9.90 0.13
CA LEU A 46 3.66 9.09 1.28
C LEU A 46 4.85 8.17 0.94
N SER A 47 4.88 7.52 -0.22
CA SER A 47 5.96 6.59 -0.58
C SER A 47 7.32 7.26 -0.73
N HIS A 48 7.36 8.55 -1.06
CA HIS A 48 8.60 9.33 -0.99
C HIS A 48 9.11 9.45 0.44
N GLN A 49 8.22 9.69 1.40
CA GLN A 49 8.57 9.80 2.82
C GLN A 49 8.95 8.45 3.44
N LEU A 50 8.26 7.37 3.06
CA LEU A 50 8.60 6.02 3.49
C LEU A 50 10.04 5.66 3.08
N GLU A 51 10.42 5.93 1.83
CA GLU A 51 11.79 5.69 1.38
C GLU A 51 12.83 6.55 2.10
N GLU A 52 12.51 7.81 2.37
CA GLU A 52 13.41 8.76 3.05
C GLU A 52 13.65 8.37 4.52
N LEU A 53 12.60 7.92 5.22
CA LEU A 53 12.62 7.68 6.66
C LEU A 53 12.95 6.22 7.03
N TYR A 54 12.51 5.25 6.21
CA TYR A 54 12.58 3.82 6.52
C TYR A 54 13.39 3.01 5.49
N GLY A 55 13.90 3.65 4.43
CA GLY A 55 14.60 2.98 3.34
C GLY A 55 13.66 2.41 2.28
N ALA A 56 14.22 1.79 1.24
CA ALA A 56 13.50 1.52 -0.01
C ALA A 56 12.37 0.48 0.07
N VAL A 57 12.39 -0.39 1.08
CA VAL A 57 11.53 -1.58 1.16
C VAL A 57 10.82 -1.70 2.51
N THR A 58 9.67 -2.36 2.50
CA THR A 58 9.01 -2.89 3.69
C THR A 58 9.94 -3.88 4.40
N PRO A 59 9.70 -4.21 5.68
CA PRO A 59 10.45 -5.27 6.37
C PRO A 59 10.39 -6.64 5.68
N ASP A 60 9.36 -6.90 4.84
CA ASP A 60 9.24 -8.12 4.03
C ASP A 60 9.93 -8.02 2.65
N GLY A 61 10.55 -6.88 2.32
CA GLY A 61 11.34 -6.70 1.11
C GLY A 61 10.56 -6.16 -0.10
N VAL A 62 9.30 -5.73 0.07
CA VAL A 62 8.52 -5.08 -1.01
C VAL A 62 8.90 -3.61 -1.10
N TYR A 63 9.25 -3.13 -2.30
CA TYR A 63 9.57 -1.71 -2.49
C TYR A 63 8.33 -0.83 -2.25
N TRP A 64 8.49 0.26 -1.51
CA TRP A 64 7.41 1.25 -1.30
C TRP A 64 6.92 1.88 -2.61
N LYS A 65 7.75 1.82 -3.66
CA LYS A 65 7.46 2.28 -5.02
C LYS A 65 7.47 1.14 -6.04
N HIS A 66 7.11 -0.07 -5.63
CA HIS A 66 7.04 -1.22 -6.53
C HIS A 66 6.12 -0.92 -7.73
N ALA A 67 6.51 -1.34 -8.93
CA ALA A 67 5.81 -0.99 -10.17
C ALA A 67 4.37 -1.56 -10.23
N ASP A 68 4.15 -2.67 -9.54
CA ASP A 68 2.87 -3.37 -9.52
C ASP A 68 1.92 -2.91 -8.41
N LEU A 69 2.26 -1.88 -7.61
CA LEU A 69 1.35 -1.37 -6.59
C LEU A 69 0.06 -0.81 -7.20
N ASN A 70 -1.09 -1.25 -6.67
CA ASN A 70 -2.37 -0.62 -6.96
C ASN A 70 -2.51 0.66 -6.13
N ILE A 71 -2.06 1.77 -6.71
CA ILE A 71 -2.07 3.09 -6.08
C ILE A 71 -3.50 3.55 -5.73
N ASN A 72 -4.52 3.13 -6.48
CA ASN A 72 -5.90 3.51 -6.20
C ASN A 72 -6.40 2.85 -4.91
N GLU A 73 -6.20 1.54 -4.74
CA GLU A 73 -6.58 0.84 -3.50
C GLU A 73 -5.83 1.39 -2.29
N LEU A 74 -4.54 1.73 -2.43
CA LEU A 74 -3.77 2.36 -1.36
C LEU A 74 -4.31 3.75 -1.00
N ASN A 75 -4.72 4.56 -1.99
CA ASN A 75 -5.36 5.85 -1.72
C ASN A 75 -6.73 5.69 -1.06
N GLU A 76 -7.53 4.69 -1.46
CA GLU A 76 -8.82 4.37 -0.84
C GLU A 76 -8.63 4.01 0.63
N MET A 77 -7.67 3.12 0.94
CA MET A 77 -7.34 2.80 2.33
C MET A 77 -6.87 4.02 3.12
N LEU A 78 -5.99 4.86 2.55
CA LEU A 78 -5.53 6.08 3.22
C LEU A 78 -6.69 7.05 3.54
N ALA A 79 -7.72 7.11 2.69
CA ALA A 79 -8.89 7.95 2.91
C ALA A 79 -9.80 7.42 4.04
N GLU A 80 -9.61 6.18 4.48
CA GLU A 80 -10.38 5.53 5.56
C GLU A 80 -9.64 5.51 6.91
N LEU A 81 -8.38 5.97 6.98
CA LEU A 81 -7.57 6.06 8.21
C LEU A 81 -7.93 7.25 9.11
#